data_AF-A0A1I3HXX2-F1
#
_entry.id   AF-A0A1I3HXX2-F1
#
_cell.length_a   1.000
_cell.length_b   1.000
_cell.length_c   1.000
_cell.angle_alpha   90.00
_cell.angle_beta   90.00
_cell.angle_gamma   90.00
#
_symmetry.space_group_name_H-M   'P 1'
#
loop_
_entity.id
_entity.type
_entity.pdbx_description
1 polymer ?
#
loop_
_entity_poly.entity_id
_entity_poly.type
_entity_poly.pdbx_seq_one_letter_code
_entity_poly.pdbx_strand_id
1 'polypeptide(L)' 'MSKSPFTPEFREMVSKLFLDGESSIELSKKYGVSAYTVRKWALRYKEQGIEAFANHVGNKAYSLEFKQQ' A
#
# COMPACT_ATOMS: atom_id res chain seq x y z
N MET A 1 0.39 -1.46 -22.38
CA MET A 1 -0.10 -1.51 -20.98
C MET A 1 1.04 -1.99 -20.11
N SER A 2 1.83 -1.05 -19.56
CA SER A 2 2.96 -1.37 -18.69
C SER A 2 2.42 -1.98 -17.40
N LYS A 3 2.50 -3.31 -17.29
CA LYS A 3 2.08 -4.02 -16.07
C LYS A 3 2.97 -3.52 -14.94
N SER A 4 2.40 -2.75 -14.03
CA SER A 4 3.08 -2.34 -12.81
C SER A 4 3.70 -3.60 -12.17
N PRO A 5 4.97 -3.57 -11.74
CA PRO A 5 5.70 -4.76 -11.28
C PRO A 5 5.08 -5.44 -10.05
N PHE A 6 4.10 -4.81 -9.41
CA PHE A 6 3.35 -5.36 -8.29
C PHE A 6 1.85 -5.29 -8.59
N THR A 7 1.22 -6.45 -8.72
CA THR A 7 -0.24 -6.58 -8.88
C THR A 7 -0.96 -6.13 -7.61
N PRO A 8 -2.20 -5.62 -7.71
CA PRO A 8 -3.01 -5.26 -6.54
C PRO A 8 -3.20 -6.45 -5.59
N GLU A 9 -3.32 -7.66 -6.13
CA GLU A 9 -3.44 -8.91 -5.39
C GLU A 9 -2.21 -9.19 -4.50
N PHE A 10 -1.00 -8.91 -5.01
CA PHE A 10 0.23 -9.09 -4.24
C PHE A 10 0.31 -8.11 -3.06
N ARG A 11 -0.14 -6.87 -3.27
CA ARG A 11 -0.18 -5.84 -2.22
C ARG A 11 -1.20 -6.19 -1.14
N GLU A 12 -2.34 -6.72 -1.55
CA GLU A 12 -3.36 -7.25 -0.64
C GLU A 12 -2.80 -8.41 0.21
N MET A 13 -2.17 -9.40 -0.43
CA MET A 13 -1.58 -10.54 0.27
C MET A 13 -0.60 -10.08 1.36
N VAL A 14 0.31 -9.18 1.02
CA VAL A 14 1.28 -8.62 1.97
C VAL A 14 0.61 -7.82 3.09
N SER A 15 -0.46 -7.08 2.77
CA SER A 15 -1.23 -6.32 3.78
C SER A 15 -1.98 -7.24 4.74
N LYS A 16 -2.58 -8.32 4.23
CA LYS A 16 -3.27 -9.34 5.04
C LYS A 16 -2.30 -10.05 5.98
N LEU A 17 -1.13 -10.46 5.50
CA LEU A 17 -0.09 -11.07 6.33
C LEU A 17 0.35 -10.12 7.47
N PHE A 18 0.53 -8.84 7.16
CA PHE A 18 0.86 -7.85 8.18
C PHE A 18 -0.26 -7.68 9.23
N LEU A 19 -1.53 -7.77 8.82
CA LEU A 19 -2.68 -7.73 9.73
C LEU A 19 -2.84 -9.01 10.57
N ASP A 20 -2.40 -10.15 10.03
CA ASP A 20 -2.37 -11.44 10.73
C ASP A 20 -1.35 -11.47 11.89
N GLY A 21 -0.41 -10.52 11.88
CA GLY A 21 0.63 -10.38 12.90
C GLY A 21 2.05 -10.62 12.39
N GLU A 22 2.22 -10.86 11.08
CA GLU A 22 3.55 -10.99 10.49
C GLU A 22 4.32 -9.67 10.56
N SER A 23 5.59 -9.77 10.94
CA SER A 23 6.45 -8.60 11.04
C SER A 23 6.76 -8.03 9.65
N SER A 24 6.56 -6.72 9.48
CA SER A 24 6.92 -6.00 8.25
C SER A 24 8.38 -6.20 7.81
N ILE A 25 9.29 -6.50 8.75
CA ILE A 25 10.69 -6.84 8.49
C ILE A 25 10.82 -8.22 7.83
N GLU A 26 10.06 -9.22 8.29
CA GLU A 26 10.08 -10.56 7.72
C GLU A 26 9.44 -10.58 6.34
N LEU A 27 8.29 -9.93 6.19
CA LEU A 27 7.66 -9.70 4.88
C LEU A 27 8.61 -8.97 3.94
N SER A 28 9.39 -8.02 4.46
CA SER A 28 10.36 -7.27 3.67
C SER A 28 11.49 -8.15 3.13
N LYS A 29 12.03 -9.04 3.97
CA LYS A 29 13.06 -10.00 3.57
C LYS A 29 12.51 -11.08 2.63
N LYS A 30 11.31 -11.60 2.92
CA LYS A 30 10.67 -12.69 2.19
C LYS A 30 10.25 -12.29 0.77
N TYR A 31 9.71 -11.08 0.63
CA TYR A 31 9.19 -10.58 -0.63
C TYR A 31 10.08 -9.53 -1.31
N GLY A 32 11.17 -9.11 -0.66
CA GLY A 32 12.05 -8.05 -1.16
C GLY A 32 11.41 -6.65 -1.18
N VAL A 33 10.32 -6.46 -0.43
CA VAL A 33 9.55 -5.21 -0.41
C VAL A 33 9.96 -4.39 0.80
N SER A 34 10.22 -3.10 0.71
CA SER A 34 10.63 -2.32 1.90
C SER A 34 9.57 -2.36 3.00
N ALA A 35 9.98 -2.52 4.28
CA ALA A 35 9.05 -2.52 5.42
C ALA A 35 8.15 -1.27 5.49
N TYR A 36 8.67 -0.12 5.06
CA TYR A 36 7.89 1.11 4.88
C TYR A 36 6.74 0.94 3.88
N THR A 37 6.99 0.28 2.76
CA THR A 37 6.00 -0.01 1.71
C THR A 37 4.92 -0.97 2.21
N VAL A 38 5.31 -2.01 2.96
CA VAL A 38 4.37 -2.95 3.63
C VAL A 38 3.42 -2.20 4.54
N ARG A 39 3.95 -1.31 5.39
CA ARG A 39 3.15 -0.52 6.33
C ARG A 39 2.21 0.46 5.61
N LYS A 40 2.67 1.07 4.52
CA LYS A 40 1.87 1.95 3.66
C LYS A 40 0.74 1.18 2.96
N TRP A 41 0.98 -0.06 2.55
CA TRP A 41 -0.04 -0.93 1.96
C TRP A 41 -1.08 -1.34 3.01
N ALA A 42 -0.65 -1.75 4.20
CA ALA A 42 -1.57 -2.10 5.29
C ALA A 42 -2.49 -0.93 5.68
N LEU A 43 -1.96 0.31 5.75
CA LEU A 43 -2.76 1.49 6.03
C LEU A 43 -3.82 1.73 4.94
N ARG A 44 -3.40 1.71 3.68
CA ARG A 44 -4.31 1.88 2.52
C ARG A 44 -5.36 0.79 2.45
N TYR A 45 -4.97 -0.45 2.73
CA TYR A 45 -5.87 -1.59 2.78
C TYR A 45 -6.90 -1.46 3.91
N LYS A 46 -6.52 -0.88 5.06
CA LYS A 46 -7.45 -0.59 6.16
C LYS A 46 -8.49 0.46 5.78
N GLU A 47 -8.13 1.46 4.98
CA GLU A 47 -9.04 2.55 4.58
C GLU A 47 -9.93 2.20 3.37
N GLN A 48 -9.38 1.52 2.37
CA GLN A 48 -10.03 1.31 1.06
C GLN A 48 -9.95 -0.13 0.54
N GLY A 49 -9.40 -1.08 1.32
CA GLY A 49 -9.29 -2.48 0.90
C GLY A 49 -8.43 -2.69 -0.35
N ILE A 50 -8.83 -3.64 -1.20
CA ILE A 50 -8.14 -3.94 -2.46
C ILE A 50 -8.26 -2.82 -3.50
N GLU A 51 -9.33 -2.01 -3.40
CA GLU A 51 -9.58 -0.86 -4.26
C GLU A 51 -8.49 0.22 -4.09
N ALA A 52 -7.85 0.28 -2.91
CA ALA A 52 -6.71 1.16 -2.64
C ALA A 52 -5.50 0.90 -3.57
N PHE A 53 -5.42 -0.30 -4.14
CA PHE A 53 -4.37 -0.71 -5.08
C PHE A 53 -4.85 -0.72 -6.53
N ALA A 54 -6.16 -0.63 -6.77
CA ALA A 54 -6.76 -0.49 -8.09
C ALA A 54 -6.51 0.93 -8.60
N ASN A 55 -5.33 1.13 -9.22
CA ASN A 55 -4.97 2.25 -10.09
C ASN A 55 -5.83 3.52 -9.95
N HIS A 56 -5.61 4.30 -8.89
CA HIS A 56 -5.85 5.73 -8.99
C HIS A 56 -4.70 6.34 -9.80
N VAL A 57 -4.72 6.09 -11.13
CA VAL A 57 -4.12 7.02 -12.09
C VAL A 57 -4.99 8.26 -12.04
N GLY A 58 -4.67 9.10 -11.08
CA GLY A 58 -5.39 10.33 -10.82
C GLY A 58 -4.55 11.04 -9.81
N ASN A 59 -3.66 11.90 -10.30
CA ASN A 59 -3.01 12.92 -9.52
C ASN A 59 -4.09 13.62 -8.68
N LYS A 60 -4.32 13.19 -7.44
CA LYS A 60 -4.92 14.08 -6.46
C LYS A 60 -3.79 15.01 -6.11
N ALA A 61 -3.77 16.12 -6.86
CA ALA A 61 -3.16 17.36 -6.47
C ALA A 61 -3.23 17.46 -4.95
N TYR A 62 -2.06 17.63 -4.36
CA TYR A 62 -1.89 18.07 -3.00
C TYR A 62 -2.70 19.37 -2.84
N SER A 63 -3.98 19.25 -2.52
CA SER A 63 -4.81 20.39 -2.17
C SER A 63 -4.22 20.92 -0.87
N LEU A 64 -3.45 21.99 -1.02
CA LEU A 64 -2.86 22.86 -0.01
C LEU A 64 -3.93 23.50 0.90
N GLU A 65 -5.00 22.78 1.25
CA GLU A 65 -6.05 23.20 2.19
C GLU A 65 -5.58 22.93 3.63
N PHE A 66 -4.37 23.37 3.98
CA PHE A 66 -3.90 23.35 5.37
C PHE A 66 -3.07 24.59 5.67
N LYS A 67 -3.67 25.78 5.48
CA LYS A 67 -3.17 27.01 6.09
C LYS A 67 -4.20 28.13 6.10
N GLN A 68 -5.29 27.91 6.84
CA GLN A 68 -6.01 29.01 7.48
C GLN A 68 -6.41 28.58 8.89
N GLN A 69 -5.48 28.77 9.82
CA GLN A 69 -5.80 29.10 11.21
C GLN A 69 -4.70 29.98 11.79
#